data_AF-A0A257JGX8-F1
#
_entry.id   AF-A0A257JGX8-F1
#
_cell.length_a   1.000
_cell.length_b   1.000
_cell.length_c   1.000
_cell.angle_alpha   90.00
_cell.angle_beta   90.00
_cell.angle_gamma   90.00
#
_symmetry.space_group_name_H-M   'P 1'
#
loop_
_entity.id
_entity.type
_entity.pdbx_description
1 polymer ?
#
loop_
_entity_poly.entity_id
_entity_poly.type
_entity_poly.pdbx_seq_one_letter_code
_entity_poly.pdbx_strand_id
1 'polypeptide(L)'
;SFKSTDGPLDMAINGSGFFQLKDLSGNSQYTRNGQFKVDRDGYITNTQGARLLGYPANDQGVLVPGQAQPLVLPTAGIKPSVTKNVTLELNLDARLDVTYDANKTPLVDFNDAKTYNNATSVNVYDSKGQEVSLTYFFQKAAADTWNVYAAANGTAINPDGGGDPQPITTIQFPSNGSAPINPTDPSLPLDLVSFDVPATSNFARTSTEPIPGVQIDMSTLTQYGAIFGVTNVTQDGFPPGQLNAIKVQPDGIVLATYSSGQSTPVGQVELATIRNV
;
A
#
# COMPACT_ATOMS: atom_id res chain seq x y z
N SER A 1 19.62 18.49 -30.93
CA SER A 1 19.53 17.14 -30.33
C SER A 1 19.36 17.30 -28.83
N PHE A 2 18.60 16.41 -28.18
CA PHE A 2 18.55 16.35 -26.72
C PHE A 2 19.78 15.60 -26.20
N LYS A 3 20.32 16.04 -25.06
CA LYS A 3 21.36 15.32 -24.32
C LYS A 3 20.78 14.92 -22.97
N SER A 4 20.97 13.66 -22.58
CA SER A 4 20.62 13.22 -21.23
C SER A 4 21.54 13.89 -20.24
N THR A 5 20.99 14.28 -19.09
CA THR A 5 21.74 14.77 -17.93
C THR A 5 21.34 13.93 -16.71
N ASP A 6 22.13 14.02 -15.64
CA ASP A 6 21.86 13.33 -14.38
C ASP A 6 20.98 14.15 -13.42
N GLY A 7 20.59 15.37 -13.82
CA GLY A 7 19.75 16.26 -13.02
C GLY A 7 18.30 15.75 -12.98
N PRO A 8 17.74 15.39 -11.81
CA PRO A 8 16.39 14.81 -11.73
C PRO A 8 15.27 15.77 -12.13
N LEU A 9 15.57 17.07 -12.19
CA LEU A 9 14.67 18.16 -12.59
C LEU A 9 15.10 18.83 -13.90
N ASP A 10 16.13 18.31 -14.57
CA ASP A 10 16.53 18.81 -15.88
C ASP A 10 15.50 18.38 -16.91
N MET A 11 14.87 19.36 -17.56
CA MET A 11 13.83 19.13 -18.55
C MET A 11 14.18 19.76 -19.89
N ALA A 12 13.63 19.18 -20.96
CA ALA A 12 13.70 19.76 -22.29
C ALA A 12 12.33 19.66 -22.96
N ILE A 13 11.90 20.76 -23.59
CA ILE A 13 10.65 20.82 -24.33
C ILE A 13 10.91 20.35 -25.76
N ASN A 14 10.20 19.33 -26.21
CA ASN A 14 10.16 18.93 -27.61
C ASN A 14 8.94 19.55 -28.29
N GLY A 15 9.15 20.63 -29.04
CA GLY A 15 8.10 21.35 -29.77
C GLY A 15 7.99 22.83 -29.40
N SER A 16 6.78 23.37 -29.54
CA SER A 16 6.45 24.75 -29.18
C SER A 16 6.21 24.89 -27.69
N GLY A 17 6.52 26.07 -27.14
CA GLY A 17 6.28 26.38 -25.74
C GLY A 17 7.53 26.81 -24.98
N PHE A 18 7.28 27.28 -23.76
CA PHE A 18 8.25 27.77 -22.77
C PHE A 18 7.82 27.33 -21.39
N PHE A 19 8.79 27.03 -20.52
CA PHE A 19 8.54 26.96 -19.09
C PHE A 19 8.15 28.35 -18.59
N GLN A 20 7.12 28.41 -17.76
CA GLN A 20 6.71 29.64 -17.09
C GLN A 20 7.29 29.69 -15.68
N LEU A 21 7.87 30.83 -15.32
CA LEU A 21 8.45 31.09 -14.03
C LEU A 21 7.89 32.36 -13.42
N LYS A 22 8.05 32.51 -12.11
CA LYS A 22 7.78 33.75 -11.38
C LYS A 22 9.01 34.14 -10.57
N ASP A 23 9.51 35.35 -10.79
CA ASP A 23 10.62 35.88 -9.98
C ASP A 23 10.15 36.24 -8.55
N LEU A 24 11.10 36.57 -7.67
CA LEU A 24 10.80 36.93 -6.28
C LEU A 24 10.02 38.25 -6.14
N SER A 25 10.02 39.09 -7.19
CA SER A 25 9.25 40.32 -7.27
C SER A 25 7.82 40.09 -7.78
N GLY A 26 7.49 38.86 -8.18
CA GLY A 26 6.18 38.46 -8.67
C GLY A 26 5.99 38.59 -10.19
N ASN A 27 7.02 38.93 -10.96
CA ASN A 27 6.91 39.05 -12.42
C ASN A 27 7.02 37.68 -13.09
N SER A 28 6.21 37.46 -14.13
CA SER A 28 6.29 36.28 -14.97
C SER A 28 7.53 36.32 -15.87
N GLN A 29 8.21 35.19 -15.99
CA GLN A 29 9.36 34.96 -16.86
C GLN A 29 9.11 33.71 -17.70
N TYR A 30 9.65 33.65 -18.91
CA TYR A 30 9.50 32.52 -19.81
C TYR A 30 10.88 32.06 -20.29
N THR A 31 11.13 30.75 -20.27
CA THR A 31 12.43 30.20 -20.69
C THR A 31 12.28 28.86 -21.36
N ARG A 32 13.27 28.52 -22.19
CA ARG A 32 13.49 27.14 -22.68
C ARG A 32 14.61 26.42 -21.95
N ASN A 33 15.37 27.13 -21.11
CA ASN A 33 16.36 26.49 -20.27
C ASN A 33 15.65 25.73 -19.14
N GLY A 34 15.66 24.40 -19.23
CA GLY A 34 15.01 23.54 -18.24
C GLY A 34 15.95 23.04 -17.14
N GLN A 35 17.05 23.74 -16.87
CA GLN A 35 17.92 23.44 -15.72
C GLN A 35 17.29 24.00 -14.45
N PHE A 36 16.77 23.10 -13.60
CA PHE A 36 16.10 23.46 -12.36
C PHE A 36 16.72 22.75 -11.15
N LYS A 37 16.55 23.37 -9.98
CA LYS A 37 16.97 22.84 -8.68
C LYS A 37 15.93 23.15 -7.62
N VAL A 38 16.05 22.52 -6.47
CA VAL A 38 15.23 22.82 -5.31
C VAL A 38 15.93 23.88 -4.47
N ASP A 39 15.23 24.94 -4.07
CA ASP A 39 15.75 25.90 -3.09
C ASP A 39 15.52 25.42 -1.64
N ARG A 40 15.98 26.22 -0.67
CA ARG A 40 15.89 25.87 0.76
C ARG A 40 14.44 25.80 1.28
N ASP A 41 13.52 26.47 0.59
CA ASP A 41 12.11 26.55 0.94
C ASP A 41 11.29 25.49 0.17
N GLY A 42 11.96 24.61 -0.60
CA GLY A 42 11.35 23.52 -1.35
C GLY A 42 10.86 23.92 -2.75
N TYR A 43 11.01 25.18 -3.19
CA TYR A 43 10.55 25.58 -4.51
C TYR A 43 11.47 25.05 -5.60
N ILE A 44 10.87 24.62 -6.71
CA ILE A 44 11.61 24.31 -7.93
C ILE A 44 11.99 25.65 -8.59
N THR A 45 13.28 25.92 -8.69
CA THR A 45 13.84 27.20 -9.15
C THR A 45 14.87 27.03 -10.25
N ASN A 46 15.05 28.07 -11.06
CA ASN A 46 16.19 28.15 -11.97
C ASN A 46 17.46 28.64 -11.23
N THR A 47 18.57 28.81 -11.95
CA THR A 47 19.84 29.31 -11.40
C THR A 47 19.75 30.72 -10.79
N GLN A 48 18.77 31.53 -11.21
CA GLN A 48 18.54 32.90 -10.75
C GLN A 48 17.55 32.98 -9.57
N GLY A 49 16.98 31.85 -9.13
CA GLY A 49 16.01 31.79 -8.03
C GLY A 49 14.55 32.11 -8.43
N ALA A 50 14.26 32.27 -9.73
CA ALA A 50 12.87 32.34 -10.19
C ALA A 50 12.23 30.96 -10.09
N ARG A 51 10.97 30.92 -9.66
CA ARG A 51 10.24 29.69 -9.31
C ARG A 51 9.44 29.17 -10.50
N LEU A 52 9.55 27.88 -10.79
CA LEU A 52 8.82 27.19 -11.86
C LEU A 52 7.33 27.11 -11.51
N LEU A 53 6.46 27.47 -12.46
CA LEU A 53 5.02 27.40 -12.30
C LEU A 53 4.44 26.09 -12.83
N GLY A 54 3.36 25.66 -12.20
CA GLY A 54 2.60 24.49 -12.60
C GLY A 54 1.32 24.34 -11.78
N TYR A 55 0.65 23.21 -11.95
CA TYR A 55 -0.54 22.85 -11.18
C TYR A 55 -0.12 21.94 -10.02
N PRO A 56 -0.22 22.39 -8.75
CA PRO A 56 0.17 21.58 -7.61
C PRO A 56 -0.78 20.39 -7.42
N ALA A 57 -0.26 19.33 -6.80
CA ALA A 57 -1.09 18.28 -6.23
C ALA A 57 -1.58 18.66 -4.82
N ASN A 58 -2.74 18.16 -4.41
CA ASN A 58 -3.21 18.26 -3.03
C ASN A 58 -2.50 17.23 -2.12
N ASP A 59 -2.84 17.23 -0.82
CA ASP A 59 -2.26 16.30 0.17
C ASP A 59 -2.52 14.80 -0.13
N GLN A 60 -3.41 14.49 -1.07
CA GLN A 60 -3.71 13.13 -1.54
C GLN A 60 -2.95 12.80 -2.85
N GLY A 61 -2.07 13.66 -3.33
CA GLY A 61 -1.34 13.48 -4.58
C GLY A 61 -2.18 13.70 -5.84
N VAL A 62 -3.37 14.30 -5.72
CA VAL A 62 -4.25 14.59 -6.86
C VAL A 62 -3.95 15.98 -7.40
N LEU A 63 -3.66 16.08 -8.70
CA LEU A 63 -3.45 17.38 -9.38
C LEU A 63 -4.71 18.26 -9.25
N VAL A 64 -4.51 19.53 -8.91
CA VAL A 64 -5.58 20.53 -8.81
C VAL A 64 -5.45 21.50 -9.99
N PRO A 65 -6.23 21.32 -11.08
CA PRO A 65 -6.21 22.24 -12.21
C PRO A 65 -6.71 23.63 -11.77
N GLY A 66 -6.09 24.69 -12.27
CA GLY A 66 -6.44 26.05 -11.87
C GLY A 66 -5.47 27.10 -12.39
N GLN A 67 -5.27 28.16 -11.63
CA GLN A 67 -4.20 29.13 -11.91
C GLN A 67 -2.87 28.52 -11.50
N ALA A 68 -1.89 28.49 -12.41
CA ALA A 68 -0.59 27.93 -12.09
C ALA A 68 0.10 28.68 -10.95
N GLN A 69 0.70 27.91 -10.06
CA GLN A 69 1.39 28.39 -8.87
C GLN A 69 2.83 27.88 -8.87
N PRO A 70 3.74 28.52 -8.10
CA PRO A 70 5.07 27.99 -7.88
C PRO A 70 5.01 26.54 -7.36
N LEU A 71 5.68 25.63 -8.06
CA LEU A 71 5.79 24.24 -7.62
C LEU A 71 6.72 24.13 -6.42
N VAL A 72 6.23 23.49 -5.37
CA VAL A 72 6.96 23.21 -4.12
C VAL A 72 7.05 21.72 -3.97
N LEU A 73 8.26 21.21 -3.80
CA LEU A 73 8.48 19.82 -3.44
C LEU A 73 8.18 19.64 -1.95
N PRO A 74 7.39 18.63 -1.57
CA PRO A 74 7.27 18.23 -0.18
C PRO A 74 8.63 17.67 0.26
N THR A 75 9.42 18.52 0.90
CA THR A 75 10.69 18.12 1.53
C THR A 75 10.46 17.47 2.89
N ALA A 76 9.26 17.65 3.47
CA ALA A 76 8.78 16.83 4.56
C ALA A 76 8.51 15.41 4.06
N GLY A 77 8.94 14.40 4.82
CA GLY A 77 8.60 13.01 4.53
C GLY A 77 7.08 12.77 4.53
N ILE A 78 6.65 11.65 3.96
CA ILE A 78 5.25 11.24 4.06
C ILE A 78 4.95 10.66 5.44
N LYS A 79 3.75 10.99 5.94
CA LYS A 79 3.18 10.39 7.14
C LYS A 79 2.84 8.92 6.86
N PRO A 80 2.85 8.04 7.89
CA PRO A 80 2.39 6.67 7.72
C PRO A 80 0.92 6.62 7.31
N SER A 81 0.53 5.52 6.65
CA SER A 81 -0.86 5.16 6.42
C SER A 81 -1.17 3.88 7.17
N VAL A 82 -2.23 3.93 7.97
CA VAL A 82 -2.74 2.76 8.71
C VAL A 82 -3.33 1.77 7.72
N THR A 83 -2.98 0.49 7.86
CA THR A 83 -3.57 -0.57 7.06
C THR A 83 -5.07 -0.69 7.33
N LYS A 84 -5.86 -0.75 6.27
CA LYS A 84 -7.31 -0.99 6.33
C LYS A 84 -7.71 -2.24 5.57
N ASN A 85 -7.01 -2.55 4.47
CA ASN A 85 -7.34 -3.66 3.59
C ASN A 85 -6.17 -4.60 3.44
N VAL A 86 -6.46 -5.90 3.47
CA VAL A 86 -5.54 -7.00 3.14
C VAL A 86 -6.21 -7.85 2.07
N THR A 87 -5.47 -8.25 1.04
CA THR A 87 -5.94 -9.18 0.00
C THR A 87 -5.07 -10.42 0.01
N LEU A 88 -5.70 -11.59 0.06
CA LEU A 88 -5.02 -12.88 -0.07
C LEU A 88 -5.48 -13.59 -1.35
N GLU A 89 -4.52 -13.98 -2.18
CA GLU A 89 -4.73 -14.85 -3.33
C GLU A 89 -3.82 -16.07 -3.19
N LEU A 90 -4.41 -17.23 -2.89
CA LEU A 90 -3.68 -18.48 -2.71
C LEU A 90 -4.53 -19.70 -3.07
N ASN A 91 -3.84 -20.83 -3.24
CA ASN A 91 -4.43 -22.16 -3.37
C ASN A 91 -4.20 -22.96 -2.08
N LEU A 92 -5.26 -23.53 -1.51
CA LEU A 92 -5.20 -24.50 -0.42
C LEU A 92 -5.21 -25.92 -1.00
N ASP A 93 -4.30 -26.80 -0.57
CA ASP A 93 -4.25 -28.16 -1.12
C ASP A 93 -5.42 -29.02 -0.60
N ALA A 94 -6.40 -29.26 -1.46
CA ALA A 94 -7.58 -30.05 -1.12
C ALA A 94 -7.27 -31.50 -0.73
N ARG A 95 -6.08 -32.03 -1.06
CA ARG A 95 -5.67 -33.42 -0.76
C ARG A 95 -5.15 -33.60 0.66
N LEU A 96 -4.91 -32.52 1.40
CA LEU A 96 -4.42 -32.60 2.78
C LEU A 96 -5.49 -33.18 3.72
N ASP A 97 -5.03 -33.86 4.76
CA ASP A 97 -5.89 -34.38 5.82
C ASP A 97 -6.49 -33.24 6.66
N VAL A 98 -7.63 -33.54 7.28
CA VAL A 98 -8.26 -32.69 8.29
C VAL A 98 -7.36 -32.63 9.52
N THR A 99 -7.05 -31.42 9.98
CA THR A 99 -6.22 -31.18 11.18
C THR A 99 -7.04 -30.64 12.35
N TYR A 100 -8.26 -30.16 12.11
CA TYR A 100 -9.21 -29.79 13.15
C TYR A 100 -9.67 -30.99 13.98
N ASP A 101 -9.59 -30.86 15.30
CA ASP A 101 -10.15 -31.81 16.28
C ASP A 101 -10.88 -31.03 17.38
N ALA A 102 -12.21 -31.17 17.42
CA ALA A 102 -13.06 -30.48 18.38
C ALA A 102 -12.79 -30.86 19.84
N ASN A 103 -12.03 -31.93 20.10
CA ASN A 103 -11.66 -32.36 21.46
C ASN A 103 -10.31 -31.80 21.92
N LYS A 104 -9.63 -31.00 21.10
CA LYS A 104 -8.36 -30.35 21.45
C LYS A 104 -8.59 -28.95 22.01
N THR A 105 -7.76 -28.60 22.99
CA THR A 105 -7.67 -27.26 23.56
C THR A 105 -6.19 -26.92 23.74
N PRO A 106 -5.67 -25.89 23.05
CA PRO A 106 -6.37 -25.05 22.08
C PRO A 106 -6.75 -25.81 20.80
N LEU A 107 -7.72 -25.30 20.03
CA LEU A 107 -8.13 -25.88 18.73
C LEU A 107 -7.02 -25.78 17.67
N VAL A 108 -6.15 -24.77 17.81
CA VAL A 108 -4.94 -24.57 17.01
C VAL A 108 -3.83 -24.04 17.92
N ASP A 109 -2.61 -24.51 17.73
CA ASP A 109 -1.41 -23.96 18.38
C ASP A 109 -0.49 -23.42 17.28
N PHE A 110 -0.29 -22.10 17.25
CA PHE A 110 0.53 -21.45 16.22
C PHE A 110 2.01 -21.90 16.26
N ASN A 111 2.47 -22.50 17.36
CA ASN A 111 3.81 -23.06 17.48
C ASN A 111 3.89 -24.57 17.14
N ASP A 112 2.75 -25.25 16.94
CA ASP A 112 2.70 -26.64 16.50
C ASP A 112 2.11 -26.74 15.08
N ALA A 113 3.01 -26.90 14.10
CA ALA A 113 2.67 -27.05 12.69
C ALA A 113 1.80 -28.29 12.36
N LYS A 114 1.53 -29.18 13.32
CA LYS A 114 0.57 -30.28 13.14
C LYS A 114 -0.88 -29.86 13.35
N THR A 115 -1.11 -28.70 13.95
CA THR A 115 -2.46 -28.21 14.29
C THR A 115 -3.09 -27.37 13.19
N TYR A 116 -2.35 -27.04 12.13
CA TYR A 116 -2.83 -26.34 10.94
C TYR A 116 -2.15 -26.93 9.69
N ASN A 117 -2.68 -26.63 8.52
CA ASN A 117 -2.16 -27.18 7.27
C ASN A 117 -1.15 -26.24 6.61
N ASN A 118 -1.43 -24.94 6.59
CA ASN A 118 -0.60 -23.94 5.96
C ASN A 118 -0.70 -22.60 6.69
N ALA A 119 0.32 -21.75 6.54
CA ALA A 119 0.28 -20.38 7.03
C ALA A 119 0.93 -19.42 6.02
N THR A 120 0.50 -18.17 6.02
CA THR A 120 1.11 -17.08 5.26
C THR A 120 1.07 -15.80 6.09
N SER A 121 1.90 -14.82 5.77
CA SER A 121 2.02 -13.60 6.56
C SER A 121 2.10 -12.35 5.69
N VAL A 122 1.59 -11.25 6.22
CA VAL A 122 1.74 -9.91 5.67
C VAL A 122 2.12 -8.94 6.79
N ASN A 123 2.93 -7.95 6.47
CA ASN A 123 3.25 -6.87 7.39
C ASN A 123 2.24 -5.75 7.21
N VAL A 124 1.52 -5.42 8.29
CA VAL A 124 0.56 -4.31 8.35
C VAL A 124 1.12 -3.18 9.21
N TYR A 125 0.56 -1.97 9.07
CA TYR A 125 1.09 -0.76 9.67
C TYR A 125 0.07 -0.06 10.56
N ASP A 126 0.49 0.31 11.77
CA ASP A 126 -0.32 1.06 12.73
C ASP A 126 -0.33 2.58 12.46
N SER A 127 -1.01 3.35 13.32
CA SER A 127 -1.12 4.82 13.22
C SER A 127 0.20 5.58 13.33
N LYS A 128 1.25 4.95 13.85
CA LYS A 128 2.61 5.50 13.93
C LYS A 128 3.51 4.95 12.83
N GLY A 129 3.00 4.06 11.97
CA GLY A 129 3.75 3.36 10.95
C GLY A 129 4.63 2.24 11.50
N GLN A 130 4.38 1.76 12.73
CA GLN A 130 5.04 0.57 13.22
C GLN A 130 4.47 -0.66 12.52
N GLU A 131 5.37 -1.60 12.25
CA GLU A 131 5.02 -2.87 11.63
C GLU A 131 4.42 -3.84 12.65
N VAL A 132 3.32 -4.48 12.27
CA VAL A 132 2.74 -5.64 12.93
C VAL A 132 2.75 -6.79 11.93
N SER A 133 3.42 -7.89 12.28
CA SER A 133 3.42 -9.09 11.45
C SER A 133 2.09 -9.84 11.64
N LEU A 134 1.24 -9.82 10.63
CA LEU A 134 -0.07 -10.45 10.63
C LEU A 134 0.04 -11.81 9.92
N THR A 135 -0.05 -12.89 10.68
CA THR A 135 0.06 -14.26 10.17
C THR A 135 -1.31 -14.90 10.14
N TYR A 136 -1.67 -15.49 9.00
CA TYR A 136 -2.89 -16.27 8.80
C TYR A 136 -2.57 -17.75 8.79
N PHE A 137 -3.33 -18.54 9.55
CA PHE A 137 -3.21 -19.99 9.63
C PHE A 137 -4.48 -20.63 9.06
N PHE A 138 -4.31 -21.57 8.14
CA PHE A 138 -5.39 -22.30 7.49
C PHE A 138 -5.42 -23.73 8.03
N GLN A 139 -6.53 -24.07 8.68
CA GLN A 139 -6.76 -25.40 9.25
C GLN A 139 -7.93 -26.04 8.53
N LYS A 140 -7.71 -27.19 7.89
CA LYS A 140 -8.77 -27.92 7.23
C LYS A 140 -9.70 -28.52 8.29
N ALA A 141 -10.97 -28.12 8.26
CA ALA A 141 -11.98 -28.52 9.24
C ALA A 141 -12.79 -29.73 8.77
N ALA A 142 -13.09 -29.78 7.47
CA ALA A 142 -13.78 -30.88 6.81
C ALA A 142 -13.45 -30.88 5.31
N ALA A 143 -14.12 -31.73 4.52
CA ALA A 143 -14.09 -31.60 3.07
C ALA A 143 -14.62 -30.22 2.66
N ASP A 144 -13.85 -29.50 1.84
CA ASP A 144 -14.18 -28.19 1.30
C ASP A 144 -14.38 -27.06 2.34
N THR A 145 -14.08 -27.32 3.62
CA THR A 145 -14.28 -26.37 4.74
C THR A 145 -12.96 -26.12 5.46
N TRP A 146 -12.60 -24.84 5.62
CA TRP A 146 -11.35 -24.43 6.25
C TRP A 146 -11.60 -23.35 7.30
N ASN A 147 -11.04 -23.54 8.50
CA ASN A 147 -10.96 -22.50 9.51
C ASN A 147 -9.75 -21.61 9.23
N VAL A 148 -9.95 -20.29 9.32
CA VAL A 148 -8.88 -19.30 9.20
C VAL A 148 -8.69 -18.66 10.55
N TYR A 149 -7.46 -18.74 11.06
CA TYR A 149 -7.03 -18.07 12.29
C TYR A 149 -6.04 -16.97 11.91
N ALA A 150 -5.93 -15.95 12.75
CA ALA A 150 -4.94 -14.90 12.56
C ALA A 150 -4.18 -14.61 13.86
N ALA A 151 -2.94 -14.16 13.72
CA ALA A 151 -2.10 -13.72 14.83
C ALA A 151 -1.36 -12.43 14.46
N ALA A 152 -1.28 -11.50 15.40
CA ALA A 152 -0.51 -10.27 15.32
C ALA A 152 0.76 -10.41 16.16
N ASN A 153 1.94 -10.40 15.53
CA ASN A 153 3.23 -10.64 16.20
C ASN A 153 3.20 -11.91 17.08
N GLY A 154 2.52 -12.96 16.62
CA GLY A 154 2.32 -14.22 17.34
C GLY A 154 1.19 -14.22 18.38
N THR A 155 0.60 -13.06 18.69
CA THR A 155 -0.58 -12.97 19.59
C THR A 155 -1.86 -13.27 18.81
N ALA A 156 -2.72 -14.14 19.33
CA ALA A 156 -3.98 -14.49 18.67
C ALA A 156 -4.88 -13.27 18.43
N ILE A 157 -5.46 -13.21 17.22
CA ILE A 157 -6.58 -12.34 16.87
C ILE A 157 -7.83 -13.19 17.02
N ASN A 158 -8.82 -12.67 17.75
CA ASN A 158 -10.01 -13.40 18.20
C ASN A 158 -9.70 -14.56 19.19
N PRO A 159 -9.05 -14.30 20.34
CA PRO A 159 -8.97 -15.31 21.39
C PRO A 159 -10.32 -15.49 22.10
N ASP A 160 -10.56 -16.67 22.65
CA ASP A 160 -11.67 -16.87 23.60
C ASP A 160 -11.37 -16.21 24.97
N GLY A 161 -12.28 -16.39 25.93
CA GLY A 161 -12.11 -15.85 27.28
C GLY A 161 -10.93 -16.43 28.06
N GLY A 162 -10.37 -17.56 27.62
CA GLY A 162 -9.17 -18.20 28.15
C GLY A 162 -7.87 -17.77 27.47
N GLY A 163 -7.96 -17.04 26.36
CA GLY A 163 -6.80 -16.64 25.55
C GLY A 163 -6.49 -17.60 24.39
N ASP A 164 -7.25 -18.69 24.25
CA ASP A 164 -7.01 -19.68 23.20
C ASP A 164 -7.52 -19.16 21.84
N PRO A 165 -6.80 -19.38 20.73
CA PRO A 165 -7.20 -18.83 19.44
C PRO A 165 -8.54 -19.41 18.93
N GLN A 166 -9.45 -18.52 18.50
CA GLN A 166 -10.66 -18.88 17.76
C GLN A 166 -10.51 -18.47 16.29
N PRO A 167 -11.19 -19.16 15.35
CA PRO A 167 -11.14 -18.76 13.95
C PRO A 167 -11.69 -17.34 13.78
N ILE A 168 -11.04 -16.52 12.96
CA ILE A 168 -11.59 -15.22 12.54
C ILE A 168 -12.71 -15.41 11.50
N THR A 169 -12.69 -16.54 10.79
CA THR A 169 -13.75 -16.98 9.89
C THR A 169 -13.60 -18.47 9.57
N THR A 170 -14.65 -19.05 9.01
CA THR A 170 -14.63 -20.36 8.36
C THR A 170 -15.04 -20.18 6.91
N ILE A 171 -14.19 -20.61 5.98
CA ILE A 171 -14.45 -20.53 4.54
C ILE A 171 -15.00 -21.86 4.02
N GLN A 172 -16.00 -21.77 3.15
CA GLN A 172 -16.58 -22.89 2.44
C GLN A 172 -16.30 -22.73 0.95
N PHE A 173 -15.81 -23.79 0.33
CA PHE A 173 -15.60 -23.84 -1.09
C PHE A 173 -16.66 -24.70 -1.80
N PRO A 174 -16.94 -24.42 -3.07
CA PRO A 174 -17.69 -25.34 -3.93
C PRO A 174 -16.87 -26.61 -4.20
N SER A 175 -17.56 -27.69 -4.56
CA SER A 175 -16.95 -29.01 -4.81
C SER A 175 -15.98 -29.05 -6.01
N ASN A 176 -15.99 -28.03 -6.87
CA ASN A 176 -15.04 -27.87 -7.96
C ASN A 176 -13.74 -27.14 -7.55
N GLY A 177 -13.63 -26.71 -6.29
CA GLY A 177 -12.46 -26.03 -5.73
C GLY A 177 -12.21 -24.60 -6.21
N SER A 178 -13.17 -24.01 -6.92
CA SER A 178 -13.16 -22.59 -7.33
C SER A 178 -13.36 -21.66 -6.12
N ALA A 179 -13.47 -20.34 -6.35
CA ALA A 179 -13.66 -19.31 -5.33
C ALA A 179 -14.64 -19.69 -4.20
N PRO A 180 -14.34 -19.34 -2.93
CA PRO A 180 -15.21 -19.64 -1.82
C PRO A 180 -16.55 -18.90 -1.93
N ILE A 181 -17.58 -19.51 -1.37
CA ILE A 181 -18.96 -19.03 -1.43
C ILE A 181 -19.32 -18.22 -0.18
N ASN A 182 -20.25 -17.28 -0.33
CA ASN A 182 -20.86 -16.63 0.82
C ASN A 182 -21.66 -17.67 1.64
N PRO A 183 -21.50 -17.73 2.98
CA PRO A 183 -22.19 -18.70 3.81
C PRO A 183 -23.71 -18.50 3.89
N THR A 184 -24.20 -17.30 3.57
CA THR A 184 -25.64 -16.96 3.61
C THR A 184 -26.32 -17.07 2.24
N ASP A 185 -25.59 -16.79 1.15
CA ASP A 185 -26.07 -16.93 -0.23
C ASP A 185 -24.95 -17.44 -1.15
N PRO A 186 -24.92 -18.74 -1.48
CA PRO A 186 -23.86 -19.33 -2.31
C PRO A 186 -23.73 -18.77 -3.73
N SER A 187 -24.66 -17.92 -4.19
CA SER A 187 -24.56 -17.23 -5.48
C SER A 187 -23.71 -15.95 -5.44
N LEU A 188 -23.40 -15.45 -4.24
CA LEU A 188 -22.57 -14.28 -4.01
C LEU A 188 -21.11 -14.66 -3.68
N PRO A 189 -20.14 -13.78 -3.98
CA PRO A 189 -18.77 -13.96 -3.51
C PRO A 189 -18.70 -13.91 -1.98
N LEU A 190 -17.68 -14.54 -1.40
CA LEU A 190 -17.38 -14.44 0.03
C LEU A 190 -17.22 -12.96 0.44
N ASP A 191 -17.88 -12.57 1.53
CA ASP A 191 -17.76 -11.21 2.09
C ASP A 191 -16.35 -10.97 2.66
N LEU A 192 -15.96 -9.70 2.70
CA LEU A 192 -14.76 -9.29 3.44
C LEU A 192 -14.92 -9.64 4.93
N VAL A 193 -13.89 -10.22 5.53
CA VAL A 193 -13.88 -10.49 6.97
C VAL A 193 -13.25 -9.30 7.68
N SER A 194 -13.96 -8.72 8.66
CA SER A 194 -13.47 -7.59 9.44
C SER A 194 -13.03 -8.04 10.82
N PHE A 195 -11.88 -7.58 11.29
CA PHE A 195 -11.41 -7.78 12.66
C PHE A 195 -10.53 -6.63 13.12
N ASP A 196 -10.36 -6.51 14.44
CA ASP A 196 -9.42 -5.57 15.04
C ASP A 196 -8.07 -6.27 15.31
N VAL A 197 -6.98 -5.62 14.93
CA VAL A 197 -5.63 -6.02 15.34
C VAL A 197 -5.33 -5.37 16.69
N PRO A 198 -5.08 -6.13 17.76
CA PRO A 198 -4.79 -5.56 19.07
C PRO A 198 -3.43 -4.87 19.10
N ALA A 199 -3.21 -4.04 20.12
CA ALA A 199 -1.86 -3.60 20.47
C ALA A 199 -1.01 -4.81 20.86
N THR A 200 0.20 -4.93 20.31
CA THR A 200 1.11 -6.06 20.56
C THR A 200 2.53 -5.55 20.81
N SER A 201 3.46 -6.47 21.09
CA SER A 201 4.89 -6.16 21.11
C SER A 201 5.53 -6.71 19.85
N ASN A 202 6.22 -5.84 19.09
CA ASN A 202 6.91 -6.27 17.87
C ASN A 202 8.29 -6.87 18.17
N PHE A 203 9.04 -7.27 17.13
CA PHE A 203 10.39 -7.84 17.27
C PHE A 203 11.40 -6.90 17.94
N ALA A 204 11.19 -5.58 17.87
CA ALA A 204 12.00 -4.58 18.56
C ALA A 204 11.59 -4.41 20.04
N ARG A 205 10.62 -5.20 20.52
CA ARG A 205 10.03 -5.15 21.87
C ARG A 205 9.35 -3.82 22.18
N THR A 206 8.89 -3.10 21.14
CA THR A 206 8.10 -1.89 21.30
C THR A 206 6.62 -2.22 21.18
N SER A 207 5.80 -1.51 21.96
CA SER A 207 4.35 -1.60 21.83
C SER A 207 3.91 -0.97 20.53
N THR A 208 3.15 -1.73 19.74
CA THR A 208 2.39 -1.23 18.60
C THR A 208 1.07 -0.64 19.09
N GLU A 209 0.49 0.25 18.29
CA GLU A 209 -0.88 0.72 18.48
C GLU A 209 -1.88 -0.30 17.89
N PRO A 210 -3.13 -0.36 18.39
CA PRO A 210 -4.16 -1.20 17.79
C PRO A 210 -4.53 -0.69 16.39
N ILE A 211 -4.93 -1.60 15.50
CA ILE A 211 -5.40 -1.30 14.15
C ILE A 211 -6.86 -1.76 14.04
N PRO A 212 -7.84 -0.86 14.21
CA PRO A 212 -9.24 -1.24 14.19
C PRO A 212 -9.77 -1.42 12.77
N GLY A 213 -10.69 -2.37 12.60
CA GLY A 213 -11.48 -2.54 11.38
C GLY A 213 -10.67 -2.95 10.14
N VAL A 214 -9.64 -3.78 10.31
CA VAL A 214 -8.93 -4.37 9.17
C VAL A 214 -9.88 -5.31 8.44
N GLN A 215 -10.01 -5.11 7.13
CA GLN A 215 -10.80 -5.93 6.22
C GLN A 215 -9.88 -6.82 5.40
N ILE A 216 -10.13 -8.12 5.43
CA ILE A 216 -9.43 -9.12 4.63
C ILE A 216 -10.35 -9.62 3.52
N ASP A 217 -9.84 -9.57 2.29
CA ASP A 217 -10.42 -10.19 1.11
C ASP A 217 -9.83 -11.59 0.89
N MET A 218 -10.70 -12.59 0.91
CA MET A 218 -10.42 -13.99 0.60
C MET A 218 -11.34 -14.53 -0.50
N SER A 219 -12.06 -13.65 -1.21
CA SER A 219 -13.05 -14.04 -2.23
C SER A 219 -12.44 -14.72 -3.46
N THR A 220 -11.12 -14.59 -3.65
CA THR A 220 -10.37 -15.13 -4.79
C THR A 220 -9.55 -16.38 -4.44
N LEU A 221 -9.65 -16.89 -3.21
CA LEU A 221 -8.98 -18.13 -2.82
C LEU A 221 -9.45 -19.32 -3.65
N THR A 222 -8.61 -20.35 -3.75
CA THR A 222 -8.97 -21.61 -4.40
C THR A 222 -8.55 -22.80 -3.54
N GLN A 223 -9.12 -23.98 -3.82
CA GLN A 223 -8.66 -25.23 -3.22
C GLN A 223 -8.56 -26.37 -4.23
N TYR A 224 -7.64 -26.26 -5.17
CA TYR A 224 -7.35 -27.34 -6.10
C TYR A 224 -6.47 -28.41 -5.47
N GLY A 225 -6.45 -29.60 -6.07
CA GLY A 225 -5.56 -30.70 -5.71
C GLY A 225 -4.11 -30.45 -6.13
N ALA A 226 -3.56 -29.31 -5.73
CA ALA A 226 -2.19 -28.86 -5.96
C ALA A 226 -1.61 -28.37 -4.64
N ILE A 227 -0.28 -28.34 -4.54
CA ILE A 227 0.41 -27.87 -3.34
C ILE A 227 -0.06 -26.46 -2.95
N PHE A 228 0.06 -26.14 -1.67
CA PHE A 228 -0.18 -24.79 -1.18
C PHE A 228 0.69 -23.79 -1.94
N GLY A 229 0.07 -22.72 -2.43
CA GLY A 229 0.75 -21.73 -3.25
C GLY A 229 0.14 -20.36 -3.02
N VAL A 230 0.99 -19.40 -2.66
CA VAL A 230 0.61 -18.00 -2.48
C VAL A 230 0.94 -17.26 -3.76
N THR A 231 -0.08 -16.73 -4.44
CA THR A 231 0.07 -15.97 -5.67
C THR A 231 0.21 -14.48 -5.37
N ASN A 232 -0.58 -13.96 -4.43
CA ASN A 232 -0.54 -12.57 -4.03
C ASN A 232 -0.94 -12.39 -2.56
N VAL A 233 -0.23 -11.52 -1.84
CA VAL A 233 -0.57 -11.08 -0.49
C VAL A 233 -0.21 -9.61 -0.39
N THR A 234 -1.22 -8.75 -0.32
CA THR A 234 -1.04 -7.29 -0.35
C THR A 234 -1.83 -6.59 0.74
N GLN A 235 -1.40 -5.39 1.08
CA GLN A 235 -2.09 -4.50 2.01
C GLN A 235 -1.85 -3.03 1.62
N ASP A 236 -2.67 -2.12 2.15
CA ASP A 236 -2.74 -0.71 1.71
C ASP A 236 -2.07 0.32 2.65
N GLY A 237 -1.56 -0.11 3.79
CA GLY A 237 -0.79 0.71 4.74
C GLY A 237 0.68 0.86 4.33
N PHE A 238 1.37 1.80 4.96
CA PHE A 238 2.81 2.00 4.76
C PHE A 238 3.45 2.80 5.91
N PRO A 239 4.76 2.61 6.18
CA PRO A 239 5.47 3.34 7.21
C PRO A 239 5.74 4.79 6.77
N PRO A 240 6.19 5.68 7.68
CA PRO A 240 6.69 6.99 7.26
C PRO A 240 7.85 6.84 6.26
N GLY A 241 7.95 7.77 5.32
CA GLY A 241 8.97 7.72 4.27
C GLY A 241 9.67 9.06 4.09
N GLN A 242 10.99 9.06 3.98
CA GLN A 242 11.75 10.24 3.59
C GLN A 242 11.82 10.34 2.07
N LEU A 243 11.96 11.54 1.52
CA LEU A 243 12.14 11.74 0.09
C LEU A 243 13.41 11.02 -0.37
N ASN A 244 13.26 10.07 -1.30
CA ASN A 244 14.36 9.29 -1.85
C ASN A 244 14.80 9.84 -3.21
N ALA A 245 13.86 10.06 -4.13
CA ALA A 245 14.15 10.61 -5.44
C ALA A 245 12.97 11.41 -6.00
N ILE A 246 13.30 12.32 -6.92
CA ILE A 246 12.33 13.07 -7.72
C ILE A 246 12.51 12.68 -9.17
N LYS A 247 11.41 12.58 -9.90
CA LYS A 247 11.41 12.32 -11.35
C LYS A 247 10.36 13.17 -12.03
N VAL A 248 10.70 13.75 -13.17
CA VAL A 248 9.70 14.36 -14.06
C VAL A 248 9.29 13.35 -15.14
N GLN A 249 7.99 13.12 -15.29
CA GLN A 249 7.41 12.29 -16.33
C GLN A 249 7.29 13.06 -17.65
N PRO A 250 7.20 12.38 -18.82
CA PRO A 250 7.12 13.05 -20.13
C PRO A 250 5.92 13.98 -20.32
N ASP A 251 4.86 13.81 -19.55
CA ASP A 251 3.67 14.66 -19.49
C ASP A 251 3.82 15.87 -18.55
N GLY A 252 5.02 16.06 -17.97
CA GLY A 252 5.34 17.17 -17.08
C GLY A 252 4.97 16.94 -15.62
N ILE A 253 4.47 15.74 -15.24
CA ILE A 253 4.19 15.43 -13.84
C ILE A 253 5.51 15.25 -13.08
N VAL A 254 5.69 16.02 -12.01
CA VAL A 254 6.79 15.88 -11.06
C VAL A 254 6.36 14.88 -9.98
N LEU A 255 7.05 13.74 -9.91
CA LEU A 255 6.79 12.65 -8.98
C LEU A 255 7.86 12.63 -7.88
N ALA A 256 7.44 12.59 -6.62
CA ALA A 256 8.30 12.31 -5.48
C ALA A 256 8.18 10.82 -5.10
N THR A 257 9.32 10.16 -4.92
CA THR A 257 9.41 8.77 -4.47
C THR A 257 10.04 8.75 -3.08
N TYR A 258 9.48 7.96 -2.16
CA TYR A 258 9.90 7.93 -0.76
C TYR A 258 10.55 6.60 -0.38
N SER A 259 11.30 6.58 0.71
CA SER A 259 11.93 5.38 1.25
C SER A 259 10.95 4.28 1.66
N SER A 260 9.67 4.62 1.84
CA SER A 260 8.57 3.67 2.08
C SER A 260 8.06 2.98 0.80
N GLY A 261 8.65 3.28 -0.37
CA GLY A 261 8.23 2.75 -1.68
C GLY A 261 7.07 3.51 -2.34
N GLN A 262 6.42 4.41 -1.60
CA GLN A 262 5.33 5.22 -2.14
C GLN A 262 5.83 6.26 -3.14
N SER A 263 4.99 6.57 -4.13
CA SER A 263 5.23 7.60 -5.13
C SER A 263 4.04 8.55 -5.21
N THR A 264 4.25 9.84 -4.99
CA THR A 264 3.17 10.85 -4.99
C THR A 264 3.44 11.92 -6.04
N PRO A 265 2.47 12.26 -6.89
CA PRO A 265 2.56 13.47 -7.71
C PRO A 265 2.68 14.70 -6.81
N VAL A 266 3.60 15.59 -7.16
CA VAL A 266 3.83 16.87 -6.47
C VAL A 266 3.11 17.99 -7.22
N GLY A 267 3.08 17.88 -8.54
CA GLY A 267 2.41 18.81 -9.43
C GLY A 267 2.77 18.53 -10.87
N GLN A 268 2.18 19.28 -11.78
CA GLN A 268 2.43 19.19 -13.22
C GLN A 268 2.94 20.53 -13.74
N VAL A 269 4.06 20.51 -14.47
CA VAL A 269 4.67 21.71 -15.05
C VAL A 269 3.74 22.30 -16.11
N GLU A 270 3.52 23.61 -16.05
CA GLU A 270 2.77 24.34 -17.08
C GLU A 270 3.72 24.81 -18.19
N LEU A 271 3.28 24.67 -19.45
CA LEU A 271 3.94 25.24 -20.60
C LEU A 271 3.10 26.38 -21.20
N ALA A 272 3.75 27.52 -21.46
CA ALA A 272 3.14 28.65 -22.14
C ALA A 272 3.51 28.67 -23.62
N THR A 273 2.53 28.94 -24.49
CA THR A 273 2.78 29.24 -25.91
C THR A 273 2.59 30.73 -26.17
N ILE A 274 3.55 31.36 -26.82
CA ILE A 274 3.48 32.78 -27.19
C ILE A 274 3.07 32.85 -28.65
N ARG A 275 1.99 33.58 -28.95
CA ARG A 275 1.62 33.91 -30.33
C ARG A 275 2.42 35.14 -30.76
N ASN A 276 3.25 34.98 -31.78
CA ASN A 276 3.80 36.13 -32.50
C ASN A 276 2.70 36.63 -33.44
N VAL A 277 2.06 37.73 -33.06
CA VAL A 277 1.19 38.53 -33.93
C VAL A 277 2.01 39.56 -34.68
#